data_AF-A0A7S3EES1-F1
#
_entry.id   AF-A0A7S3EES1-F1
#
_cell.length_a   1.000
_cell.length_b   1.000
_cell.length_c   1.000
_cell.angle_alpha   90.00
_cell.angle_beta   90.00
_cell.angle_gamma   90.00
#
_symmetry.space_group_name_H-M   'P 1'
#
loop_
_entity.id
_entity.type
_entity.pdbx_description
1 polymer ?
#
loop_
_entity_poly.entity_id
_entity_poly.type
_entity_poly.pdbx_seq_one_letter_code
_entity_poly.pdbx_strand_id
1 'polypeptide(L)'
;MDHCVKRCVDKLEELLEAGLLCEMFPDAKAEVAKELCRQRKFNGDILPHFAEKHTSVLALPDCSYLTEEDLLSAFGQCQGPGLDQVNLGFCGRGMSDQTLAALSTDSSN
;
A
#
# COMPACT_ATOMS: atom_id res chain seq x y z
N MET A 1 1.56 -15.76 -19.94
CA MET A 1 1.13 -14.35 -19.77
C MET A 1 2.13 -13.56 -18.91
N ASP A 2 3.20 -14.18 -18.41
CA ASP A 2 4.13 -13.63 -17.42
C ASP A 2 5.13 -12.58 -17.94
N HIS A 3 5.41 -12.56 -19.25
CA HIS A 3 6.39 -11.62 -19.82
C HIS A 3 5.90 -10.17 -19.86
N CYS A 4 4.59 -9.94 -19.94
CA CYS A 4 4.01 -8.60 -19.94
C CYS A 4 4.04 -8.01 -18.53
N VAL A 5 3.67 -8.81 -17.53
CA VAL A 5 3.64 -8.42 -16.11
C VAL A 5 5.04 -8.07 -15.59
N LYS A 6 6.07 -8.87 -15.91
CA LYS A 6 7.44 -8.58 -15.48
C LYS A 6 7.95 -7.24 -16.02
N ARG A 7 7.64 -6.94 -17.29
CA ARG A 7 8.00 -5.66 -17.91
C ARG A 7 7.27 -4.48 -17.28
N CYS A 8 6.01 -4.68 -16.87
CA CYS A 8 5.28 -3.67 -16.13
C CYS A 8 5.94 -3.37 -14.78
N VAL A 9 6.42 -4.39 -14.06
CA VAL A 9 7.05 -4.22 -12.73
C VAL A 9 8.37 -3.48 -12.82
N ASP A 10 9.23 -3.84 -13.78
CA ASP A 10 10.51 -3.13 -13.96
C ASP A 10 10.26 -1.66 -14.33
N LYS A 11 9.22 -1.37 -15.11
CA LYS A 11 8.79 0.00 -15.43
C LYS A 11 8.15 0.70 -14.22
N LEU A 12 7.56 -0.07 -13.32
CA LEU A 12 6.96 0.42 -12.08
C LEU A 12 7.99 0.82 -11.04
N GLU A 13 9.13 0.15 -10.97
CA GLU A 13 10.27 0.63 -10.18
C GLU A 13 10.75 1.99 -10.69
N GLU A 14 10.82 2.17 -12.01
CA GLU A 14 11.16 3.46 -12.63
C GLU A 14 10.09 4.54 -12.32
N LEU A 15 8.81 4.17 -12.26
CA LEU A 15 7.71 5.08 -11.90
C LEU A 15 7.65 5.37 -10.38
N LEU A 16 8.04 4.41 -9.54
CA LEU A 16 8.25 4.58 -8.09
C LEU A 16 9.34 5.61 -7.84
N GLU A 17 10.50 5.44 -8.48
CA GLU A 17 11.62 6.39 -8.40
C GLU A 17 11.23 7.78 -8.94
N ALA A 18 10.36 7.83 -9.95
CA ALA A 18 9.85 9.07 -10.51
C ALA A 18 8.68 9.69 -9.72
N GLY A 19 8.13 9.01 -8.71
CA GLY A 19 7.00 9.49 -7.91
C GLY A 19 5.66 9.61 -8.67
N LEU A 20 5.49 8.87 -9.77
CA LEU A 20 4.35 8.99 -10.68
C LEU A 20 3.19 8.02 -10.36
N LEU A 21 3.31 7.25 -9.29
CA LEU A 21 2.26 6.32 -8.84
C LEU A 21 0.97 7.02 -8.39
N CYS A 22 1.05 8.31 -8.07
CA CYS A 22 -0.03 9.10 -7.52
C CYS A 22 -1.27 9.14 -8.44
N GLU A 23 -1.08 9.04 -9.76
CA GLU A 23 -2.18 9.10 -10.74
C GLU A 23 -2.74 7.72 -11.14
N MET A 24 -2.24 6.62 -10.55
CA MET A 24 -2.74 5.28 -10.88
C MET A 24 -4.09 5.00 -10.23
N PHE A 25 -5.00 4.39 -11.00
CA PHE A 25 -6.28 3.91 -10.50
C PHE A 25 -6.09 2.90 -9.35
N PRO A 26 -6.99 2.88 -8.35
CA PRO A 26 -6.98 1.92 -7.24
C PRO A 26 -6.73 0.47 -7.62
N ASP A 27 -7.45 -0.04 -8.63
CA ASP A 27 -7.33 -1.42 -9.09
C ASP A 27 -5.94 -1.71 -9.68
N ALA A 28 -5.36 -0.73 -10.36
CA ALA A 28 -4.01 -0.85 -10.89
C ALA A 28 -2.98 -0.86 -9.74
N LYS A 29 -3.13 0.00 -8.73
CA LYS A 29 -2.27 -0.01 -7.53
C LYS A 29 -2.33 -1.37 -6.81
N ALA A 30 -3.52 -1.98 -6.71
CA ALA A 30 -3.69 -3.29 -6.08
C ALA A 30 -2.98 -4.43 -6.83
N GLU A 31 -3.11 -4.49 -8.16
CA GLU A 31 -2.41 -5.52 -8.97
C GLU A 31 -0.90 -5.34 -8.96
N VAL A 32 -0.43 -4.08 -8.89
CA VAL A 32 0.99 -3.77 -8.71
C VAL A 32 1.49 -4.24 -7.35
N ALA A 33 0.79 -3.89 -6.27
CA ALA A 33 1.15 -4.31 -4.93
C ALA A 33 1.25 -5.84 -4.85
N LYS A 34 0.28 -6.55 -5.45
CA LYS A 34 0.25 -8.01 -5.54
C LYS A 34 1.46 -8.60 -6.22
N GLU A 35 1.87 -8.02 -7.34
CA GLU A 35 3.02 -8.49 -8.09
C GLU A 35 4.34 -8.18 -7.38
N LEU A 36 4.47 -7.00 -6.75
CA LEU A 36 5.61 -6.65 -5.90
C LEU A 36 5.72 -7.59 -4.69
N CYS A 37 4.60 -7.93 -4.04
CA CYS A 37 4.54 -8.94 -2.99
C CYS A 37 5.01 -10.31 -3.51
N ARG A 38 4.53 -10.74 -4.69
CA ARG A 38 4.93 -12.00 -5.33
C ARG A 38 6.44 -12.07 -5.59
N GLN A 39 7.05 -10.94 -5.93
CA GLN A 39 8.49 -10.83 -6.15
C GLN A 39 9.30 -10.56 -4.87
N ARG A 40 8.64 -10.46 -3.70
CA ARG A 40 9.25 -10.08 -2.41
C ARG A 40 9.93 -8.71 -2.45
N LYS A 41 9.41 -7.81 -3.27
CA LYS A 41 9.87 -6.42 -3.42
C LYS A 41 8.98 -5.43 -2.68
N PHE A 42 7.85 -5.89 -2.12
CA PHE A 42 6.97 -5.04 -1.32
C PHE A 42 7.48 -4.95 0.13
N ASN A 43 7.95 -3.76 0.52
CA ASN A 43 8.54 -3.46 1.82
C ASN A 43 8.12 -2.07 2.33
N GLY A 44 8.55 -1.71 3.54
CA GLY A 44 8.24 -0.43 4.17
C GLY A 44 8.71 0.80 3.38
N ASP A 45 9.79 0.70 2.60
CA ASP A 45 10.29 1.82 1.81
C ASP A 45 9.36 2.19 0.65
N ILE A 46 8.70 1.20 0.05
CA ILE A 46 7.81 1.44 -1.09
C ILE A 46 6.36 1.72 -0.67
N LEU A 47 5.96 1.28 0.52
CA LEU A 47 4.60 1.38 1.04
C LEU A 47 4.04 2.84 1.04
N PRO A 48 4.82 3.89 1.36
CA PRO A 48 4.37 5.28 1.27
C PRO A 48 3.82 5.68 -0.11
N HIS A 49 4.33 5.11 -1.20
CA HIS A 49 3.82 5.40 -2.55
C HIS A 49 2.42 4.84 -2.83
N PHE A 50 1.98 3.88 -1.99
CA PHE A 50 0.63 3.32 -2.03
C PHE A 50 -0.30 3.98 -1.00
N ALA A 51 0.26 4.52 0.09
CA ALA A 51 -0.46 5.10 1.22
C ALA A 51 -0.44 6.63 1.24
N GLU A 52 -0.57 7.26 0.08
CA GLU A 52 -0.58 8.72 -0.04
C GLU A 52 -1.86 9.34 0.55
N LYS A 53 -1.81 10.64 0.88
CA LYS A 53 -2.90 11.39 1.54
C LYS A 53 -4.24 11.38 0.78
N HIS A 54 -4.19 11.16 -0.53
CA HIS A 54 -5.38 11.12 -1.40
C HIS A 54 -5.78 9.69 -1.79
N THR A 55 -5.11 8.67 -1.24
CA THR A 55 -5.45 7.27 -1.50
C THR A 55 -6.86 7.00 -0.98
N SER A 56 -7.76 6.63 -1.89
CA SER A 56 -9.12 6.21 -1.53
C SER A 56 -9.23 4.74 -1.20
N VAL A 57 -8.37 3.92 -1.81
CA VAL A 57 -8.32 2.48 -1.57
C VAL A 57 -6.88 2.08 -1.32
N LEU A 58 -6.57 1.67 -0.10
CA LEU A 58 -5.28 1.09 0.26
C LEU A 58 -5.36 -0.43 0.17
N ALA A 59 -4.79 -1.01 -0.90
CA ALA A 59 -4.79 -2.44 -1.13
C ALA A 59 -3.39 -3.04 -0.94
N LEU A 60 -3.23 -3.80 0.15
CA LEU A 60 -1.98 -4.49 0.53
C LEU A 60 -2.26 -6.01 0.57
N PRO A 61 -2.07 -6.72 -0.56
CA PRO A 61 -2.50 -8.11 -0.70
C PRO A 61 -1.66 -9.11 0.11
N ASP A 62 -0.43 -8.75 0.47
CA ASP A 62 0.41 -9.55 1.37
C ASP A 62 1.22 -8.63 2.29
N CYS A 63 0.73 -8.48 3.52
CA CYS A 63 1.36 -7.71 4.58
C CYS A 63 2.39 -8.51 5.39
N SER A 64 2.71 -9.76 5.01
CA SER A 64 3.61 -10.61 5.80
C SER A 64 5.07 -10.10 5.83
N TYR A 65 5.41 -9.19 4.91
CA TYR A 65 6.70 -8.51 4.81
C TYR A 65 6.73 -7.13 5.47
N LEU A 66 5.60 -6.66 5.99
CA LEU A 66 5.47 -5.35 6.62
C LEU A 66 5.49 -5.50 8.15
N THR A 67 6.20 -4.58 8.80
CA THR A 67 6.16 -4.46 10.26
C THR A 67 4.95 -3.66 10.70
N GLU A 68 4.65 -3.72 12.00
CA GLU A 68 3.63 -2.87 12.61
C GLU A 68 3.96 -1.37 12.43
N GLU A 69 5.23 -0.99 12.51
CA GLU A 69 5.69 0.39 12.31
C GLU A 69 5.46 0.87 10.87
N ASP A 70 5.71 0.01 9.88
CA ASP A 70 5.45 0.31 8.46
C ASP A 70 3.95 0.59 8.25
N LEU A 71 3.09 -0.25 8.84
CA LEU A 71 1.64 -0.11 8.75
C LEU A 71 1.15 1.16 9.46
N LEU A 72 1.65 1.45 10.66
CA LEU A 72 1.32 2.68 11.39
C LEU A 72 1.72 3.93 10.61
N SER A 73 2.92 3.94 10.04
CA SER A 73 3.42 5.04 9.20
C SER A 73 2.55 5.22 7.96
N ALA A 74 2.20 4.13 7.28
CA ALA A 74 1.35 4.16 6.11
C ALA A 74 -0.06 4.66 6.43
N PHE A 75 -0.67 4.14 7.48
CA PHE A 75 -2.00 4.58 7.89
C PHE A 75 -1.99 6.05 8.27
N GLY A 76 -0.99 6.53 9.02
CA GLY A 76 -0.82 7.95 9.34
C GLY A 76 -0.72 8.86 8.11
N GLN A 77 -0.16 8.37 7.00
CA GLN A 77 -0.06 9.13 5.75
C GLN A 77 -1.36 9.11 4.93
N CYS A 78 -2.13 8.01 4.98
CA CYS A 78 -3.35 7.85 4.19
C CYS A 78 -4.65 8.25 4.91
N GLN A 79 -4.62 8.74 6.18
CA GLN A 79 -5.82 9.20 6.92
C GLN A 79 -6.49 10.49 6.35
N GLY A 80 -6.32 10.79 5.08
CA GLY A 80 -7.04 11.88 4.44
C GLY A 80 -8.55 11.56 4.32
N PRO A 81 -9.40 12.58 4.10
CA PRO A 81 -10.85 12.41 3.91
C PRO A 81 -11.23 11.58 2.66
N GLY A 82 -10.24 11.09 1.90
CA GLY A 82 -10.44 10.27 0.72
C GLY A 82 -10.42 8.77 1.00
N LEU A 83 -9.84 8.30 2.11
CA LEU A 83 -9.67 6.87 2.39
C LEU A 83 -11.02 6.22 2.72
N ASP A 84 -11.51 5.41 1.80
CA ASP A 84 -12.82 4.73 1.86
C ASP A 84 -12.67 3.24 2.12
N GLN A 85 -11.62 2.61 1.59
CA GLN A 85 -11.40 1.17 1.69
C GLN A 85 -9.96 0.80 2.02
N VAL A 86 -9.79 -0.11 2.98
CA VAL A 86 -8.49 -0.68 3.35
C VAL A 86 -8.58 -2.20 3.23
N ASN A 87 -7.82 -2.77 2.29
CA ASN A 87 -7.77 -4.20 2.01
C ASN A 87 -6.41 -4.76 2.42
N LEU A 88 -6.35 -5.46 3.55
CA LEU A 88 -5.12 -6.04 4.08
C LEU A 88 -5.16 -7.57 3.99
N GLY A 89 -4.33 -8.14 3.13
CA GLY A 89 -4.11 -9.58 3.04
C GLY A 89 -2.94 -10.03 3.92
N PHE A 90 -3.06 -11.21 4.53
CA PHE A 90 -2.03 -11.83 5.38
C PHE A 90 -1.47 -10.93 6.51
N CYS A 91 -2.29 -10.02 7.05
CA CYS A 91 -1.89 -9.00 8.02
C CYS A 91 -1.81 -9.47 9.49
N GLY A 92 -1.94 -10.78 9.76
CA GLY A 92 -2.06 -11.33 11.12
C GLY A 92 -0.85 -11.12 12.05
N ARG A 93 0.26 -10.55 11.57
CA ARG A 93 1.43 -10.20 12.40
C ARG A 93 1.55 -8.72 12.74
N GLY A 94 0.88 -7.85 11.98
CA GLY A 94 1.03 -6.39 12.07
C GLY A 94 -0.26 -5.65 12.42
N MET A 95 -1.36 -6.36 12.66
CA MET A 95 -2.62 -5.81 13.16
C MET A 95 -2.70 -5.96 14.67
N SER A 96 -2.08 -5.04 15.39
CA SER A 96 -2.28 -4.89 16.83
C SER A 96 -3.47 -3.94 17.11
N ASP A 97 -3.90 -3.88 18.37
CA ASP A 97 -4.90 -2.88 18.81
C ASP A 97 -4.43 -1.45 18.53
N GLN A 98 -3.12 -1.18 18.53
CA GLN A 98 -2.58 0.13 18.19
C GLN A 98 -2.72 0.44 16.70
N THR A 99 -2.48 -0.54 15.84
CA THR A 99 -2.63 -0.38 14.39
C THR A 99 -4.10 -0.21 14.01
N LEU A 100 -4.99 -0.92 14.68
CA LEU A 100 -6.43 -0.73 14.55
C LEU A 100 -6.89 0.63 15.07
N ALA A 101 -6.33 1.09 16.20
CA ALA A 101 -6.58 2.44 16.70
C ALA A 101 -6.15 3.50 15.68
N ALA A 102 -4.99 3.33 15.03
CA ALA A 102 -4.52 4.20 13.96
C ALA A 102 -5.39 4.13 12.68
N LEU A 103 -6.16 3.07 12.45
CA LEU A 103 -7.15 3.05 11.37
C LEU A 103 -8.48 3.70 11.76
N SER A 104 -8.81 3.65 13.05
CA SER A 104 -10.09 4.08 13.60
C SER A 104 -10.04 5.46 14.26
N THR A 105 -8.89 6.15 14.26
CA THR A 105 -8.84 7.58 14.59
C THR A 105 -9.62 8.34 13.54
N ASP A 106 -10.90 8.48 13.85
CA ASP A 106 -11.93 9.13 13.09
C ASP A 106 -11.50 10.55 12.72
N SER A 107 -11.94 10.97 11.54
CA SER A 107 -11.78 12.31 10.98
C SER A 107 -12.59 13.37 11.73
N SER A 108 -12.56 13.36 13.07
CA SER A 108 -13.15 14.41 13.91
C SER A 108 -12.21 15.62 14.01
N ASN A 109 -12.17 16.43 12.95
CA ASN A 109 -11.94 17.86 13.09
C ASN A 109 -12.68 18.67 12.02
#